data_AF-A0A177MI36-F1
#
_entry.id   AF-A0A177MI36-F1
#
_cell.length_a   1.000
_cell.length_b   1.000
_cell.length_c   1.000
_cell.angle_alpha   90.00
_cell.angle_beta   90.00
_cell.angle_gamma   90.00
#
_symmetry.space_group_name_H-M   'P 1'
#
loop_
_entity.id
_entity.type
_entity.pdbx_description
1 polymer ?
#
loop_
_entity_poly.entity_id
_entity_poly.type
_entity_poly.pdbx_seq_one_letter_code
_entity_poly.pdbx_strand_id
1 'polypeptide(L)'
;MRELHEQALSLQNLLISHATGNAEDDGEFLRLRQVVLSQPSIDAVVPRFVKTCRNLAQFWQFIKVEYGTYAERRQFIWNEFRPMLEVLERSGLAPSDGVVSFAIEKFDSSNVQAAWSKALDRRSTDPEGAITAARSLLESVCKHILDDVNVEYGDAPDLTRLYRLTAEQLKLAPSQHTEQVFKQILGGCTAVVEGLGALRNRLSDSHGKGKVAAKPASRHAELAVNLAGALALYLLATHSARNEAET
;
A
#
# COMPACT_ATOMS: atom_id res chain seq x y z
N MET A 1 -7.34 -6.91 1.75
CA MET A 1 -8.25 -5.77 1.49
C MET A 1 -8.75 -5.73 0.05
N ARG A 2 -7.93 -6.02 -0.98
CA ARG A 2 -8.42 -6.22 -2.35
C ARG A 2 -9.54 -7.28 -2.43
N GLU A 3 -9.36 -8.42 -1.77
CA GLU A 3 -10.40 -9.47 -1.69
C GLU A 3 -11.68 -9.00 -0.97
N LEU A 4 -11.57 -8.23 0.12
CA LEU A 4 -12.72 -7.70 0.84
C LEU A 4 -13.49 -6.65 0.01
N HIS A 5 -12.75 -5.83 -0.76
CA HIS A 5 -13.33 -4.88 -1.70
C HIS A 5 -14.10 -5.61 -2.82
N GLU A 6 -13.52 -6.66 -3.41
CA GLU A 6 -14.19 -7.49 -4.41
C GLU A 6 -15.45 -8.16 -3.84
N GLN A 7 -15.41 -8.66 -2.60
CA GLN A 7 -16.56 -9.25 -1.93
C GLN A 7 -17.66 -8.20 -1.63
N ALA A 8 -17.28 -6.98 -1.25
CA ALA A 8 -18.21 -5.88 -1.05
C ALA A 8 -18.90 -5.44 -2.37
N LEU A 9 -18.16 -5.43 -3.49
CA LEU A 9 -18.72 -5.18 -4.82
C LEU A 9 -19.65 -6.31 -5.27
N SER A 10 -19.27 -7.56 -5.05
CA SER A 10 -20.14 -8.71 -5.33
C SER A 10 -21.44 -8.64 -4.55
N LEU A 11 -21.39 -8.23 -3.28
CA LEU A 11 -22.59 -8.02 -2.47
C LEU A 11 -23.50 -6.92 -3.04
N GLN A 12 -22.91 -5.79 -3.46
CA GLN A 12 -23.65 -4.69 -4.09
C GLN A 12 -24.35 -5.16 -5.37
N ASN A 13 -23.63 -5.87 -6.25
CA ASN A 13 -24.14 -6.36 -7.52
C ASN A 13 -25.26 -7.40 -7.35
N LEU A 14 -25.10 -8.32 -6.39
CA LEU A 14 -26.13 -9.29 -6.02
C LEU A 14 -27.41 -8.58 -5.59
N LEU A 15 -27.30 -7.59 -4.70
CA LEU A 15 -28.45 -6.83 -4.21
C LEU A 15 -29.13 -6.01 -5.32
N ILE A 16 -28.35 -5.42 -6.24
CA ILE A 16 -28.89 -4.72 -7.41
C ILE A 16 -29.65 -5.70 -8.29
N SER A 17 -29.04 -6.83 -8.63
CA SER A 17 -29.64 -7.85 -9.49
C SER A 17 -30.98 -8.32 -8.92
N HIS A 18 -31.01 -8.63 -7.62
CA HIS A 18 -32.24 -8.99 -6.91
C HIS A 18 -33.29 -7.87 -6.92
N ALA A 19 -32.88 -6.63 -6.65
CA ALA A 19 -33.78 -5.46 -6.65
C ALA A 19 -34.36 -5.13 -8.05
N THR A 20 -33.71 -5.63 -9.10
CA THR A 20 -34.15 -5.49 -10.50
C THR A 20 -34.89 -6.71 -11.06
N GLY A 21 -35.25 -7.66 -10.20
CA GLY A 21 -36.15 -8.77 -10.53
C GLY A 21 -35.48 -10.08 -10.89
N ASN A 22 -34.15 -10.20 -10.74
CA ASN A 22 -33.45 -11.47 -10.93
C ASN A 22 -33.52 -12.34 -9.66
N ALA A 23 -33.55 -13.64 -9.86
CA ALA A 23 -33.39 -14.60 -8.77
C ALA A 23 -31.89 -14.70 -8.42
N GLU A 24 -31.58 -14.44 -7.15
CA GLU A 24 -30.23 -14.52 -6.60
C GLU A 24 -30.19 -15.58 -5.50
N ASP A 25 -29.02 -16.11 -5.21
CA ASP A 25 -28.84 -17.12 -4.16
C ASP A 25 -28.78 -16.47 -2.77
N ASP A 26 -29.67 -16.91 -1.88
CA ASP A 26 -29.71 -16.44 -0.49
C ASP A 26 -28.48 -16.92 0.29
N GLY A 27 -27.93 -18.09 -0.07
CA GLY A 27 -26.69 -18.61 0.51
C GLY A 27 -25.50 -17.69 0.23
N GLU A 28 -25.33 -17.27 -1.01
CA GLU A 28 -24.29 -16.31 -1.41
C GLU A 28 -24.49 -14.93 -0.78
N PHE A 29 -25.74 -14.43 -0.71
CA PHE A 29 -26.05 -13.20 0.03
C PHE A 29 -25.60 -13.30 1.50
N LEU A 30 -25.95 -14.39 2.19
CA LEU A 30 -25.59 -14.62 3.59
C LEU A 30 -24.07 -14.68 3.77
N ARG A 31 -23.36 -15.37 2.87
CA ARG A 31 -21.90 -15.49 2.89
C ARG A 31 -21.24 -14.11 2.76
N LEU A 32 -21.58 -13.36 1.72
CA LEU A 32 -21.02 -12.04 1.45
C LEU A 32 -21.37 -11.03 2.55
N ARG A 33 -22.62 -11.07 3.04
CA ARG A 33 -23.06 -10.27 4.20
C ARG A 33 -22.22 -10.57 5.43
N GLN A 34 -21.96 -11.84 5.73
CA GLN A 34 -21.16 -12.23 6.89
C GLN A 34 -19.71 -11.77 6.77
N VAL A 35 -19.11 -11.82 5.58
CA VAL A 35 -17.78 -11.24 5.34
C VAL A 35 -17.80 -9.77 5.73
N VAL A 36 -18.67 -8.95 5.15
CA VAL A 36 -18.70 -7.50 5.41
C VAL A 36 -18.94 -7.18 6.89
N LEU A 37 -19.87 -7.88 7.55
CA LEU A 37 -20.19 -7.65 8.97
C LEU A 37 -19.11 -8.13 9.94
N SER A 38 -18.24 -9.04 9.50
CA SER A 38 -17.12 -9.54 10.33
C SER A 38 -15.94 -8.56 10.41
N GLN A 39 -16.00 -7.41 9.73
CA GLN A 39 -14.87 -6.48 9.58
C GLN A 39 -15.04 -5.24 10.49
N PRO A 40 -14.29 -5.15 11.60
CA PRO A 40 -14.40 -4.00 12.51
C PRO A 40 -13.97 -2.68 11.85
N SER A 41 -13.06 -2.73 10.88
CA SER A 41 -12.50 -1.55 10.20
C SER A 41 -13.52 -0.77 9.38
N ILE A 42 -14.62 -1.41 8.96
CA ILE A 42 -15.65 -0.80 8.12
C ILE A 42 -17.04 -0.77 8.79
N ASP A 43 -17.19 -1.28 10.02
CA ASP A 43 -18.52 -1.41 10.65
C ASP A 43 -19.31 -0.09 10.66
N ALA A 44 -18.63 1.03 10.92
CA ALA A 44 -19.26 2.35 10.95
C ALA A 44 -19.85 2.80 9.60
N VAL A 45 -19.37 2.24 8.49
CA VAL A 45 -19.76 2.61 7.11
C VAL A 45 -20.55 1.52 6.38
N VAL A 46 -20.80 0.36 7.00
CA VAL A 46 -21.65 -0.69 6.40
C VAL A 46 -23.10 -0.19 6.29
N PRO A 47 -23.75 -0.33 5.12
CA PRO A 47 -25.14 0.06 4.92
C PRO A 47 -26.08 -0.52 5.97
N ARG A 48 -26.98 0.31 6.52
CA ARG A 48 -27.89 -0.12 7.60
C ARG A 48 -28.74 -1.33 7.20
N PHE A 49 -29.23 -1.36 5.96
CA PHE A 49 -30.08 -2.45 5.49
C PHE A 49 -29.31 -3.77 5.36
N VAL A 50 -28.00 -3.74 5.10
CA VAL A 50 -27.15 -4.94 5.12
C VAL A 50 -27.05 -5.48 6.56
N LYS A 51 -27.00 -4.60 7.57
CA LYS A 51 -27.02 -5.01 8.99
C LYS A 51 -28.37 -5.61 9.39
N THR A 52 -29.49 -5.06 8.93
CA THR A 52 -30.82 -5.45 9.40
C THR A 52 -31.47 -6.59 8.61
N CYS A 53 -31.31 -6.63 7.28
CA CYS A 53 -31.90 -7.67 6.44
C CYS A 53 -31.09 -8.96 6.56
N ARG A 54 -31.74 -10.04 7.01
CA ARG A 54 -31.12 -11.36 7.23
C ARG A 54 -31.16 -12.27 6.02
N ASN A 55 -31.95 -11.94 5.01
CA ASN A 55 -32.07 -12.70 3.75
C ASN A 55 -32.58 -11.78 2.63
N LEU A 56 -32.54 -12.26 1.40
CA LEU A 56 -32.99 -11.56 0.20
C LEU A 56 -34.49 -11.22 0.27
N ALA A 57 -35.30 -12.08 0.88
CA ALA A 57 -36.73 -11.82 1.05
C ALA A 57 -36.99 -10.56 1.92
N GLN A 58 -36.27 -10.40 3.03
CA GLN A 58 -36.36 -9.21 3.89
C GLN A 58 -35.85 -7.96 3.17
N PHE A 59 -34.74 -8.07 2.44
CA PHE A 59 -34.23 -6.98 1.61
C PHE A 59 -35.24 -6.57 0.54
N TRP A 60 -35.89 -7.53 -0.13
CA TRP A 60 -36.92 -7.28 -1.13
C TRP A 60 -38.12 -6.52 -0.57
N GLN A 61 -38.63 -6.93 0.61
CA GLN A 61 -39.74 -6.24 1.25
C GLN A 61 -39.40 -4.78 1.59
N PHE A 62 -38.17 -4.53 2.01
CA PHE A 62 -37.67 -3.19 2.26
C PHE A 62 -37.59 -2.36 0.97
N ILE A 63 -36.82 -2.81 -0.02
CA ILE A 63 -36.50 -1.99 -1.20
C ILE A 63 -37.72 -1.73 -2.11
N LYS A 64 -38.65 -2.68 -2.21
CA LYS A 64 -39.81 -2.56 -3.11
C LYS A 64 -40.84 -1.53 -2.63
N VAL A 65 -40.91 -1.30 -1.31
CA VAL A 65 -41.86 -0.37 -0.69
C VAL A 65 -41.32 1.06 -0.76
N GLU A 66 -40.02 1.22 -0.52
CA GLU A 66 -39.36 2.52 -0.51
C GLU A 66 -39.12 3.07 -1.94
N TYR A 67 -38.91 2.20 -2.94
CA TYR A 67 -38.50 2.62 -4.29
C TYR A 67 -39.30 1.91 -5.40
N GLY A 68 -40.00 2.73 -6.19
CA GLY A 68 -40.95 2.27 -7.22
C GLY A 68 -40.29 1.79 -8.52
N THR A 69 -39.17 2.40 -8.90
CA THR A 69 -38.49 2.09 -10.17
C THR A 69 -37.18 1.35 -9.97
N TYR A 70 -36.75 0.58 -10.99
CA TYR A 70 -35.44 -0.07 -10.98
C TYR A 70 -34.28 0.94 -10.92
N ALA A 71 -34.46 2.14 -11.49
CA ALA A 71 -33.46 3.19 -11.46
C ALA A 71 -33.24 3.71 -10.02
N GLU A 72 -34.33 4.00 -9.30
CA GLU A 72 -34.26 4.46 -7.91
C GLU A 72 -33.62 3.42 -6.99
N ARG A 73 -33.97 2.13 -7.17
CA ARG A 73 -33.38 1.03 -6.39
C ARG A 73 -31.87 0.93 -6.58
N ARG A 74 -31.39 0.99 -7.83
CA ARG A 74 -29.95 1.01 -8.13
C ARG A 74 -29.27 2.21 -7.50
N GLN A 75 -29.84 3.39 -7.67
CA GLN A 75 -29.28 4.62 -7.14
C GLN A 75 -29.15 4.58 -5.62
N PHE A 76 -30.18 4.10 -4.93
CA PHE A 76 -30.14 3.91 -3.48
C PHE A 76 -29.03 2.95 -3.06
N ILE A 77 -28.96 1.76 -3.68
CA ILE A 77 -27.93 0.75 -3.33
C ILE A 77 -26.53 1.29 -3.58
N TRP A 78 -26.30 1.98 -4.72
CA TRP A 78 -25.01 2.61 -5.00
C TRP A 78 -24.64 3.67 -3.97
N ASN A 79 -25.58 4.54 -3.60
CA ASN A 79 -25.33 5.62 -2.64
C ASN A 79 -24.98 5.07 -1.25
N GLU A 80 -25.70 4.05 -0.78
CA GLU A 80 -25.47 3.45 0.54
C GLU A 80 -24.15 2.67 0.60
N PHE A 81 -23.78 1.97 -0.47
CA PHE A 81 -22.51 1.22 -0.52
C PHE A 81 -21.29 2.12 -0.70
N ARG A 82 -21.45 3.32 -1.26
CA ARG A 82 -20.33 4.21 -1.60
C ARG A 82 -19.35 4.46 -0.43
N PRO A 83 -19.78 4.85 0.78
CA PRO A 83 -18.84 5.12 1.88
C PRO A 83 -18.00 3.90 2.26
N MET A 84 -18.61 2.71 2.27
CA MET A 84 -17.91 1.46 2.54
C MET A 84 -16.88 1.14 1.45
N LEU A 85 -17.27 1.28 0.18
CA LEU A 85 -16.36 1.03 -0.95
C LEU A 85 -15.20 2.02 -0.95
N GLU A 86 -15.46 3.31 -0.74
CA GLU A 86 -14.40 4.33 -0.62
C GLU A 86 -13.42 4.01 0.51
N VAL A 87 -13.91 3.55 1.67
CA VAL A 87 -13.02 3.12 2.77
C VAL A 87 -12.23 1.88 2.37
N LEU A 88 -12.81 0.91 1.68
CA LEU A 88 -12.11 -0.29 1.23
C LEU A 88 -11.08 0.00 0.14
N GLU A 89 -11.35 0.97 -0.73
CA GLU A 89 -10.42 1.49 -1.73
C GLU A 89 -9.25 2.23 -1.06
N ARG A 90 -9.52 2.99 0.01
CA ARG A 90 -8.51 3.79 0.75
C ARG A 90 -7.72 3.00 1.77
N SER A 91 -8.34 2.04 2.46
CA SER A 91 -7.75 1.35 3.61
C SER A 91 -6.54 0.50 3.22
N GLY A 92 -6.35 0.20 1.93
CA GLY A 92 -5.16 -0.44 1.41
C GLY A 92 -4.02 0.50 1.02
N LEU A 93 -4.19 1.83 1.08
CA LEU A 93 -3.27 2.83 0.57
C LEU A 93 -2.90 3.85 1.66
N ALA A 94 -1.60 3.96 1.98
CA ALA A 94 -1.10 5.09 2.75
C ALA A 94 -1.19 6.37 1.89
N PRO A 95 -1.29 7.57 2.49
CA PRO A 95 -1.42 8.83 1.74
C PRO A 95 -0.32 9.05 0.70
N SER A 96 0.89 8.55 0.97
CA SER A 96 2.04 8.64 0.06
C SER A 96 1.96 7.67 -1.12
N ASP A 97 1.15 6.61 -1.05
CA ASP A 97 1.28 5.49 -1.98
C ASP A 97 1.02 5.91 -3.43
N GLY A 98 -0.03 6.69 -3.68
CA GLY A 98 -0.35 7.18 -5.02
C GLY A 98 0.74 8.07 -5.61
N VAL A 99 1.31 8.98 -4.80
CA VAL A 99 2.37 9.90 -5.23
C VAL A 99 3.66 9.13 -5.54
N VAL A 100 4.00 8.15 -4.69
CA VAL A 100 5.19 7.30 -4.88
C VAL A 100 5.01 6.41 -6.11
N SER A 101 3.84 5.79 -6.31
CA SER A 101 3.54 4.99 -7.50
C SER A 101 3.68 5.79 -8.78
N PHE A 102 3.08 6.98 -8.84
CA PHE A 102 3.16 7.86 -10.02
C PHE A 102 4.60 8.25 -10.33
N ALA A 103 5.40 8.60 -9.31
CA ALA A 103 6.80 8.91 -9.50
C ALA A 103 7.55 7.70 -10.06
N ILE A 104 7.42 6.52 -9.46
CA ILE A 104 8.11 5.30 -9.89
C ILE A 104 7.73 4.88 -11.32
N GLU A 105 6.46 5.04 -11.71
CA GLU A 105 5.99 4.77 -13.08
C GLU A 105 6.72 5.63 -14.13
N LYS A 106 7.04 6.88 -13.80
CA LYS A 106 7.74 7.81 -14.71
C LYS A 106 9.19 7.40 -15.02
N PHE A 107 9.86 6.64 -14.15
CA PHE A 107 11.28 6.30 -14.29
C PHE A 107 11.57 4.98 -15.04
N ASP A 108 10.55 4.33 -15.62
CA ASP A 108 10.67 3.13 -16.48
C ASP A 108 11.62 2.01 -15.97
N SER A 109 11.68 1.83 -14.65
CA SER A 109 12.47 0.76 -14.03
C SER A 109 11.57 -0.37 -13.56
N SER A 110 11.50 -1.44 -14.35
CA SER A 110 10.67 -2.62 -14.06
C SER A 110 10.97 -3.25 -12.70
N ASN A 111 12.25 -3.24 -12.28
CA ASN A 111 12.68 -3.73 -10.98
C ASN A 111 12.16 -2.86 -9.81
N VAL A 112 12.19 -1.52 -9.97
CA VAL A 112 11.68 -0.57 -8.97
C VAL A 112 10.17 -0.70 -8.83
N GLN A 113 9.43 -0.75 -9.95
CA GLN A 113 7.98 -0.95 -9.98
C GLN A 113 7.58 -2.27 -9.32
N ALA A 114 8.26 -3.37 -9.66
CA ALA A 114 7.98 -4.68 -9.09
C ALA A 114 8.26 -4.74 -7.58
N ALA A 115 9.35 -4.09 -7.11
CA ALA A 115 9.65 -4.01 -5.68
C ALA A 115 8.59 -3.20 -4.92
N TRP A 116 8.16 -2.07 -5.49
CA TRP A 116 7.12 -1.22 -4.89
C TRP A 116 5.75 -1.91 -4.81
N SER A 117 5.29 -2.51 -5.90
CA SER A 117 4.01 -3.25 -5.91
C SER A 117 4.01 -4.37 -4.87
N LYS A 118 5.11 -5.14 -4.78
CA LYS A 118 5.24 -6.20 -3.77
C LYS A 118 5.20 -5.66 -2.34
N ALA A 119 5.81 -4.49 -2.10
CA ALA A 119 5.81 -3.86 -0.80
C ALA A 119 4.40 -3.46 -0.36
N LEU A 120 3.60 -2.89 -1.27
CA LEU A 120 2.21 -2.52 -1.05
C LEU A 120 1.31 -3.74 -0.81
N ASP A 121 1.38 -4.74 -1.69
CA ASP A 121 0.50 -5.92 -1.65
C ASP A 121 0.71 -6.76 -0.37
N ARG A 122 1.94 -6.78 0.16
CA ARG A 122 2.32 -7.60 1.32
C ARG A 122 2.19 -6.88 2.66
N ARG A 123 2.05 -5.55 2.68
CA ARG A 123 2.11 -4.71 3.90
C ARG A 123 1.23 -5.20 5.07
N SER A 124 0.05 -5.76 4.75
CA SER A 124 -0.90 -6.28 5.74
C SER A 124 -0.88 -7.80 5.91
N THR A 125 -0.46 -8.56 4.90
CA THR A 125 -0.60 -10.04 4.84
C THR A 125 0.71 -10.78 5.04
N ASP A 126 1.83 -10.17 4.69
CA ASP A 126 3.19 -10.70 4.82
C ASP A 126 4.15 -9.55 5.23
N PRO A 127 4.16 -9.16 6.52
CA PRO A 127 4.98 -8.03 6.98
C PRO A 127 6.48 -8.19 6.73
N GLU A 128 7.02 -9.41 6.82
CA GLU A 128 8.43 -9.68 6.56
C GLU A 128 8.77 -9.54 5.08
N GLY A 129 7.93 -10.07 4.20
CA GLY A 129 8.07 -9.88 2.76
C GLY A 129 7.89 -8.43 2.33
N ALA A 130 7.01 -7.67 2.97
CA ALA A 130 6.83 -6.24 2.71
C ALA A 130 8.08 -5.43 3.07
N ILE A 131 8.69 -5.71 4.24
CA ILE A 131 9.96 -5.08 4.66
C ILE A 131 11.08 -5.42 3.67
N THR A 132 11.16 -6.67 3.24
CA THR A 132 12.15 -7.11 2.25
C THR A 132 11.95 -6.37 0.92
N ALA A 133 10.70 -6.23 0.46
CA ALA A 133 10.38 -5.48 -0.75
C ALA A 133 10.68 -3.98 -0.62
N ALA A 134 10.43 -3.36 0.54
CA ALA A 134 10.78 -1.97 0.83
C ALA A 134 12.30 -1.73 0.78
N ARG A 135 13.09 -2.69 1.28
CA ARG A 135 14.55 -2.66 1.14
C ARG A 135 14.98 -2.77 -0.33
N SER A 136 14.43 -3.76 -1.05
CA SER A 136 14.74 -3.96 -2.47
C SER A 136 14.37 -2.75 -3.31
N LEU A 137 13.29 -2.03 -2.96
CA LEU A 137 12.95 -0.75 -3.60
C LEU A 137 14.10 0.25 -3.51
N LEU A 138 14.61 0.50 -2.30
CA LEU A 138 15.72 1.45 -2.11
C LEU A 138 17.01 0.98 -2.80
N GLU A 139 17.31 -0.32 -2.76
CA GLU A 139 18.46 -0.89 -3.48
C GLU A 139 18.33 -0.67 -4.99
N SER A 140 17.16 -0.93 -5.57
CA SER A 140 16.89 -0.74 -6.99
C SER A 140 16.92 0.74 -7.40
N VAL A 141 16.36 1.64 -6.59
CA VAL A 141 16.40 3.09 -6.86
C VAL A 141 17.84 3.61 -6.80
N CYS A 142 18.61 3.24 -5.77
CA CYS A 142 20.00 3.68 -5.66
C CYS A 142 20.84 3.15 -6.82
N LYS A 143 20.71 1.86 -7.18
CA LYS A 143 21.44 1.30 -8.33
C LYS A 143 21.07 2.01 -9.63
N HIS A 144 19.78 2.22 -9.88
CA HIS A 144 19.33 2.91 -11.09
C HIS A 144 19.92 4.33 -11.20
N ILE A 145 19.90 5.10 -10.11
CA ILE A 145 20.51 6.45 -10.09
C ILE A 145 22.02 6.36 -10.31
N LEU A 146 22.72 5.43 -9.66
CA LEU A 146 24.16 5.26 -9.81
C LEU A 146 24.56 4.79 -11.22
N ASP A 147 23.76 3.92 -11.84
CA ASP A 147 23.94 3.49 -13.22
C ASP A 147 23.75 4.67 -14.18
N ASP A 148 22.73 5.52 -13.97
CA ASP A 148 22.48 6.73 -14.77
C ASP A 148 23.63 7.75 -14.69
N VAL A 149 24.22 7.94 -13.49
CA VAL A 149 25.38 8.83 -13.30
C VAL A 149 26.73 8.15 -13.55
N ASN A 150 26.71 6.90 -14.02
CA ASN A 150 27.88 6.09 -14.35
C ASN A 150 28.90 5.92 -13.20
N VAL A 151 28.39 5.58 -12.00
CA VAL A 151 29.18 5.38 -10.78
C VAL A 151 29.19 3.91 -10.37
N GLU A 152 30.37 3.32 -10.32
CA GLU A 152 30.54 1.94 -9.89
C GLU A 152 30.29 1.77 -8.39
N TYR A 153 29.54 0.72 -8.03
CA TYR A 153 29.26 0.34 -6.64
C TYR A 153 29.80 -1.05 -6.26
N GLY A 154 30.46 -1.76 -7.19
CA GLY A 154 31.02 -3.10 -7.01
C GLY A 154 30.00 -4.25 -7.13
N ASP A 155 30.47 -5.48 -6.96
CA ASP A 155 29.68 -6.69 -7.30
C ASP A 155 28.52 -7.01 -6.33
N ALA A 156 28.65 -6.64 -5.05
CA ALA A 156 27.65 -6.98 -4.03
C ALA A 156 27.57 -5.91 -2.91
N PRO A 157 27.28 -4.65 -3.23
CA PRO A 157 27.16 -3.62 -2.20
C PRO A 157 25.93 -3.88 -1.33
N ASP A 158 26.06 -3.56 -0.04
CA ASP A 158 24.88 -3.47 0.83
C ASP A 158 24.11 -2.17 0.57
N LEU A 159 22.87 -2.12 1.07
CA LEU A 159 22.00 -0.95 0.92
C LEU A 159 22.63 0.32 1.50
N THR A 160 23.34 0.21 2.62
CA THR A 160 23.98 1.37 3.27
C THR A 160 25.03 2.00 2.36
N ARG A 161 25.87 1.18 1.72
CA ARG A 161 26.88 1.63 0.76
C ARG A 161 26.24 2.24 -0.48
N LEU A 162 25.23 1.59 -1.05
CA LEU A 162 24.48 2.11 -2.21
C LEU A 162 23.90 3.50 -1.92
N TYR A 163 23.26 3.66 -0.76
CA TYR A 163 22.66 4.93 -0.38
C TYR A 163 23.70 6.02 -0.14
N ARG A 164 24.84 5.72 0.51
CA ARG A 164 25.91 6.72 0.72
C ARG A 164 26.45 7.24 -0.60
N LEU A 165 26.76 6.36 -1.55
CA LEU A 165 27.22 6.76 -2.89
C LEU A 165 26.16 7.61 -3.61
N THR A 166 24.90 7.18 -3.57
CA THR A 166 23.78 7.91 -4.19
C THR A 166 23.62 9.30 -3.56
N ALA A 167 23.66 9.38 -2.23
CA ALA A 167 23.52 10.62 -1.49
C ALA A 167 24.68 11.59 -1.80
N GLU A 168 25.92 11.10 -1.90
CA GLU A 168 27.06 11.93 -2.30
C GLU A 168 26.87 12.54 -3.68
N GLN A 169 26.42 11.76 -4.66
CA GLN A 169 26.22 12.24 -6.03
C GLN A 169 25.07 13.24 -6.14
N LEU A 170 23.98 12.99 -5.42
CA LEU A 170 22.83 13.88 -5.39
C LEU A 170 23.04 15.13 -4.50
N LYS A 171 24.23 15.30 -3.88
CA LYS A 171 24.52 16.36 -2.90
C LYS A 171 23.60 16.33 -1.68
N LEU A 172 23.27 15.13 -1.22
CA LEU A 172 22.42 14.85 -0.06
C LEU A 172 23.22 14.33 1.15
N ALA A 173 24.55 14.21 1.06
CA ALA A 173 25.35 13.81 2.22
C ALA A 173 25.42 14.96 3.23
N PRO A 174 25.25 14.71 4.56
CA PRO A 174 25.34 15.76 5.57
C PRO A 174 26.66 16.56 5.53
N SER A 175 27.76 15.94 5.11
CA SER A 175 29.07 16.58 4.94
C SER A 175 29.09 17.65 3.85
N GLN A 176 28.15 17.62 2.90
CA GLN A 176 28.05 18.55 1.77
C GLN A 176 27.19 19.79 2.09
N HIS A 177 26.68 19.90 3.32
CA HIS A 177 25.84 21.01 3.77
C HIS A 177 26.50 21.76 4.92
N THR A 178 26.20 23.05 5.07
CA THR A 178 26.69 23.86 6.19
C THR A 178 25.65 23.98 7.30
N GLU A 179 24.39 24.16 6.93
CA GLU A 179 23.30 24.37 7.87
C GLU A 179 23.02 23.12 8.70
N GLN A 180 22.99 23.31 10.02
CA GLN A 180 22.83 22.20 10.97
C GLN A 180 21.49 21.47 10.80
N VAL A 181 20.43 22.18 10.40
CA VAL A 181 19.10 21.61 10.20
C VAL A 181 19.10 20.59 9.06
N PHE A 182 19.70 20.92 7.92
CA PHE A 182 19.82 19.99 6.79
C PHE A 182 20.67 18.77 7.15
N LYS A 183 21.79 18.97 7.88
CA LYS A 183 22.61 17.86 8.37
C LYS A 183 21.82 16.88 9.23
N GLN A 184 20.96 17.39 10.11
CA GLN A 184 20.16 16.56 11.00
C GLN A 184 19.12 15.75 10.22
N ILE A 185 18.42 16.36 9.27
CA ILE A 185 17.40 15.67 8.44
C ILE A 185 18.07 14.58 7.59
N LEU A 186 19.13 14.91 6.86
CA LEU A 186 19.84 13.97 5.98
C LEU A 186 20.56 12.86 6.78
N GLY A 187 21.04 13.18 7.98
CA GLY A 187 21.53 12.19 8.93
C GLY A 187 20.43 11.22 9.38
N GLY A 188 19.21 11.73 9.62
CA GLY A 188 18.02 10.93 9.90
C GLY A 188 17.68 9.98 8.76
N CYS A 189 17.72 10.44 7.50
CA CYS A 189 17.53 9.60 6.32
C CYS A 189 18.56 8.45 6.27
N THR A 190 19.84 8.76 6.55
CA THR A 190 20.91 7.76 6.63
C THR A 190 20.60 6.70 7.70
N ALA A 191 20.17 7.12 8.89
CA ALA A 191 19.84 6.21 9.98
C ALA A 191 18.64 5.30 9.65
N VAL A 192 17.64 5.82 8.93
CA VAL A 192 16.50 5.04 8.44
C VAL A 192 16.96 3.94 7.48
N VAL A 193 17.82 4.27 6.52
CA VAL A 193 18.36 3.32 5.54
C VAL A 193 19.19 2.23 6.23
N GLU A 194 20.05 2.61 7.17
CA GLU A 194 20.83 1.67 7.98
C GLU A 194 19.93 0.73 8.79
N GLY A 195 18.86 1.27 9.39
CA GLY A 195 17.85 0.49 10.11
C GLY A 195 17.14 -0.53 9.23
N LEU A 196 16.68 -0.11 8.03
CA LEU A 196 16.04 -0.99 7.04
C LEU A 196 17.01 -2.07 6.53
N GLY A 197 18.28 -1.71 6.29
CA GLY A 197 19.33 -2.64 5.91
C GLY A 197 19.59 -3.71 6.97
N ALA A 198 19.61 -3.33 8.26
CA ALA A 198 19.83 -4.24 9.38
C ALA A 198 18.63 -5.14 9.69
N LEU A 199 17.40 -4.69 9.41
CA LEU A 199 16.18 -5.41 9.77
C LEU A 199 16.12 -6.81 9.13
N ARG A 200 16.50 -6.94 7.86
CA ARG A 200 16.53 -8.25 7.17
C ARG A 200 17.44 -9.25 7.86
N ASN A 201 18.66 -8.84 8.25
CA ASN A 201 19.62 -9.76 8.85
C ASN A 201 19.09 -10.32 10.18
N ARG A 202 18.42 -9.49 10.98
CA ARG A 202 17.79 -9.91 12.24
C ARG A 202 16.54 -10.77 12.05
N LEU A 203 15.79 -10.53 10.98
CA LEU A 203 14.59 -11.31 10.63
C LEU A 203 14.95 -12.65 9.99
N SER A 204 15.95 -12.70 9.09
CA SER A 204 16.42 -13.94 8.46
C SER A 204 17.22 -14.85 9.41
N ASP A 205 17.99 -14.31 10.37
CA ASP A 205 18.69 -15.10 11.40
C ASP A 205 17.72 -15.81 12.37
N SER A 206 16.44 -15.43 12.37
CA SER A 206 15.42 -16.05 13.22
C SER A 206 15.11 -17.51 12.85
N HIS A 207 15.56 -17.99 11.69
CA HIS A 207 15.49 -19.40 11.33
C HIS A 207 16.46 -20.30 12.11
N GLY A 208 17.43 -19.73 12.85
CA GLY A 208 18.54 -20.49 13.45
C GLY A 208 18.68 -20.50 14.97
N LYS A 209 18.10 -19.58 15.76
CA LYS A 209 18.34 -19.54 17.22
C LYS A 209 17.14 -19.08 18.07
N GLY A 210 16.68 -19.98 18.94
CA GLY A 210 15.99 -19.68 20.20
C GLY A 210 14.48 -19.40 20.13
N LYS A 211 13.74 -19.85 21.15
CA LYS A 211 12.26 -19.87 21.26
C LYS A 211 11.53 -18.51 21.14
N VAL A 212 12.18 -17.39 20.90
CA VAL A 212 11.54 -16.05 20.86
C VAL A 212 12.21 -15.15 19.80
N ALA A 213 11.96 -15.41 18.53
CA ALA A 213 12.20 -14.40 17.49
C ALA A 213 10.93 -13.55 17.35
N ALA A 214 11.03 -12.26 17.65
CA ALA A 214 9.91 -11.32 17.50
C ALA A 214 9.61 -11.11 16.01
N LYS A 215 8.51 -11.69 15.52
CA LYS A 215 8.04 -11.47 14.14
C LYS A 215 7.52 -10.04 13.97
N PRO A 216 7.79 -9.39 12.84
CA PRO A 216 7.31 -8.03 12.59
C PRO A 216 5.78 -8.04 12.42
N ALA A 217 5.09 -7.26 13.24
CA ALA A 217 3.66 -6.97 13.02
C ALA A 217 3.46 -6.04 11.81
N SER A 218 2.24 -6.03 11.25
CA SER A 218 1.86 -5.22 10.08
C SER A 218 2.21 -3.73 10.22
N ARG A 219 2.04 -3.13 11.40
CA ARG A 219 2.44 -1.73 11.67
C ARG A 219 3.94 -1.43 11.42
N HIS A 220 4.82 -2.41 11.61
CA HIS A 220 6.25 -2.23 11.34
C HIS A 220 6.54 -2.29 9.85
N ALA A 221 5.84 -3.16 9.12
CA ALA A 221 5.91 -3.20 7.67
C ALA A 221 5.35 -1.91 7.07
N GLU A 222 4.24 -1.41 7.58
CA GLU A 222 3.67 -0.12 7.17
C GLU A 222 4.67 1.03 7.33
N LEU A 223 5.32 1.14 8.50
CA LEU A 223 6.37 2.15 8.70
C LEU A 223 7.54 1.97 7.72
N ALA A 224 8.02 0.75 7.54
CA ALA A 224 9.16 0.47 6.65
C ALA A 224 8.84 0.81 5.18
N VAL A 225 7.65 0.41 4.70
CA VAL A 225 7.18 0.68 3.34
C VAL A 225 7.02 2.19 3.12
N ASN A 226 6.43 2.90 4.08
CA ASN A 226 6.22 4.35 3.96
C ASN A 226 7.56 5.11 3.99
N LEU A 227 8.50 4.73 4.87
CA LEU A 227 9.84 5.34 4.92
C LEU A 227 10.62 5.09 3.63
N ALA A 228 10.60 3.85 3.12
CA ALA A 228 11.26 3.50 1.87
C ALA A 228 10.63 4.23 0.68
N GLY A 229 9.29 4.29 0.59
CA GLY A 229 8.58 5.00 -0.46
C GLY A 229 8.87 6.51 -0.47
N ALA A 230 8.85 7.15 0.70
CA ALA A 230 9.18 8.57 0.82
C ALA A 230 10.63 8.88 0.42
N LEU A 231 11.58 8.05 0.86
CA LEU A 231 12.98 8.19 0.47
C LEU A 231 13.19 7.94 -1.03
N ALA A 232 12.58 6.90 -1.59
CA ALA A 232 12.64 6.61 -3.02
C ALA A 232 12.11 7.79 -3.84
N LEU A 233 10.94 8.32 -3.48
CA LEU A 233 10.35 9.51 -4.11
C LEU A 233 11.30 10.71 -4.04
N TYR A 234 11.88 10.98 -2.87
CA TYR A 234 12.81 12.10 -2.70
C TYR A 234 14.08 11.96 -3.55
N LEU A 235 14.68 10.76 -3.58
CA LEU A 235 15.88 10.48 -4.38
C LEU A 235 15.59 10.64 -5.87
N LEU A 236 14.49 10.05 -6.36
CA LEU A 236 14.07 10.14 -7.75
C LEU A 236 13.77 11.59 -8.16
N ALA A 237 12.99 12.31 -7.35
CA ALA A 237 12.68 13.72 -7.62
C ALA A 237 13.95 14.59 -7.67
N THR A 238 14.90 14.35 -6.75
CA THR A 238 16.19 15.05 -6.74
C THR A 238 17.01 14.72 -7.99
N HIS A 239 17.05 13.46 -8.41
CA HIS A 239 17.75 13.02 -9.63
C HIS A 239 17.17 13.68 -10.89
N SER A 240 15.84 13.65 -11.06
CA SER A 240 15.16 14.32 -12.17
C SER A 240 15.46 15.82 -12.22
N ALA A 241 15.33 16.52 -11.10
CA ALA A 241 15.57 17.97 -11.04
C ALA A 241 17.01 18.35 -11.42
N ARG A 242 17.97 17.45 -11.20
CA ARG A 242 19.37 17.67 -11.57
C ARG A 242 19.62 17.41 -13.05
N ASN A 243 19.06 16.33 -13.60
CA ASN A 243 19.16 16.06 -15.04
C ASN A 243 18.52 17.19 -15.86
N GLU A 244 17.40 17.75 -15.38
CA GLU A 244 16.75 18.92 -15.99
C GLU A 244 17.61 20.19 -15.90
N ALA A 245 18.42 20.37 -14.84
CA ALA A 245 19.29 21.54 -14.69
C ALA A 245 20.61 21.42 -15.48
N GLU A 246 20.99 20.21 -15.89
CA GLU A 246 22.18 19.93 -16.69
C GLU A 246 21.90 19.92 -18.21
N THR A 247 20.62 19.98 -18.61
CA THR A 247 20.16 20.06 -20.01
C THR A 247 19.88 21.50 -20.43
#